data_AF-U4R0Q4-F1
#
_entry.id   AF-U4R0Q4-F1
#
_cell.length_a   1.000
_cell.length_b   1.000
_cell.length_c   1.000
_cell.angle_alpha   90.00
_cell.angle_beta   90.00
_cell.angle_gamma   90.00
#
_symmetry.space_group_name_H-M   'P 1'
#
loop_
_entity.id
_entity.type
_entity.pdbx_description
1 polymer ?
#
loop_
_entity_poly.entity_id
_entity_poly.type
_entity_poly.pdbx_seq_one_letter_code
_entity_poly.pdbx_strand_id
1 'polypeptide(L)'
;MYDLERTKKTIIIMFCLSAVSLILTFIGFAGGGEELIRYGFMNNPGHTILMFVSAGVFIISILTGFGFKALFKDITEELKYIDSKKQN
;
A
#
# COMPACT_ATOMS: atom_id res chain seq x y z
N MET A 1 -28.81 -2.65 3.84
CA MET A 1 -27.61 -1.97 3.30
C MET A 1 -26.41 -2.86 3.58
N TYR A 2 -25.78 -3.44 2.57
CA TYR A 2 -24.58 -4.28 2.78
C TYR A 2 -23.44 -3.38 3.26
N ASP A 3 -23.06 -3.50 4.52
CA ASP A 3 -22.01 -2.68 5.09
C ASP A 3 -20.65 -3.32 4.80
N LEU A 4 -19.99 -2.88 3.72
CA LEU A 4 -18.61 -3.27 3.42
C LEU A 4 -17.59 -2.52 4.32
N GLU A 5 -17.98 -2.23 5.57
CA GLU A 5 -17.16 -1.52 6.55
C GLU A 5 -15.80 -2.19 6.78
N ARG A 6 -15.79 -3.53 6.74
CA ARG A 6 -14.57 -4.33 6.88
C ARG A 6 -13.58 -4.08 5.75
N THR A 7 -14.06 -3.99 4.50
CA THR A 7 -13.22 -3.72 3.32
C THR A 7 -12.66 -2.30 3.37
N LYS A 8 -13.45 -1.31 3.81
CA LYS A 8 -12.94 0.06 4.02
C LYS A 8 -11.81 0.10 5.05
N LYS A 9 -11.97 -0.58 6.19
CA LYS A 9 -10.92 -0.69 7.23
C LYS A 9 -9.65 -1.33 6.67
N THR A 10 -9.77 -2.41 5.89
CA THR A 10 -8.63 -3.06 5.23
C THR A 10 -7.91 -2.12 4.27
N ILE A 11 -8.64 -1.36 3.44
CA ILE A 11 -8.05 -0.39 2.51
C ILE A 11 -7.24 0.66 3.28
N ILE A 12 -7.79 1.20 4.37
CA ILE A 12 -7.10 2.19 5.21
C ILE A 12 -5.82 1.59 5.81
N ILE A 13 -5.88 0.37 6.35
CA ILE A 13 -4.72 -0.32 6.91
C ILE A 13 -3.62 -0.51 5.86
N MET A 14 -3.98 -0.87 4.61
CA MET A 14 -3.00 -1.00 3.51
C MET A 14 -2.31 0.33 3.19
N PHE A 15 -3.05 1.45 3.18
CA PHE A 15 -2.45 2.76 2.98
C PHE A 15 -1.54 3.16 4.15
N CYS A 16 -1.94 2.90 5.39
CA CYS A 16 -1.10 3.12 6.56
C CYS A 16 0.20 2.29 6.50
N LEU A 17 0.09 1.01 6.13
CA LEU A 17 1.25 0.13 5.95
C LEU A 17 2.18 0.68 4.86
N SER A 18 1.63 1.13 3.73
CA SER A 18 2.41 1.75 2.67
C SER A 18 3.20 2.98 3.17
N ALA A 19 2.56 3.85 3.96
CA ALA A 19 3.23 5.03 4.51
C ALA A 19 4.38 4.65 5.46
N VAL A 20 4.18 3.67 6.34
CA VAL A 20 5.23 3.18 7.25
C VAL A 20 6.38 2.56 6.46
N SER A 21 6.09 1.73 5.46
CA SER A 21 7.11 1.12 4.60
C SER A 21 7.89 2.16 3.80
N LEU A 22 7.26 3.24 3.35
CA LEU A 22 7.95 4.34 2.70
C LEU A 22 8.94 5.03 3.65
N ILE A 23 8.54 5.29 4.90
CA ILE A 23 9.42 5.89 5.92
C ILE A 23 10.63 4.98 6.18
N LEU A 24 10.40 3.67 6.36
CA LEU A 24 11.48 2.70 6.55
C LEU A 24 12.43 2.63 5.35
N THR A 25 11.92 2.84 4.14
CA THR A 25 12.74 2.92 2.92
C THR A 25 13.72 4.10 3.01
N PHE A 26 13.25 5.28 3.41
CA PHE A 26 14.11 6.45 3.57
C PHE A 26 15.14 6.27 4.70
N ILE A 27 14.77 5.62 5.80
CA ILE A 27 15.70 5.28 6.88
C ILE A 27 16.79 4.33 6.37
N GLY A 28 16.41 3.29 5.62
CA GLY A 28 17.38 2.37 5.00
C GLY A 28 18.29 3.06 3.98
N PHE A 29 17.74 4.00 3.20
CA PHE A 29 18.52 4.81 2.26
C PHE A 29 19.57 5.66 2.99
N ALA A 30 19.16 6.42 4.01
CA ALA A 30 20.05 7.28 4.79
C ALA A 30 21.10 6.48 5.58
N GLY A 31 20.78 5.26 6.01
CA GLY A 31 21.67 4.42 6.83
C GLY A 31 22.67 3.57 6.04
N GLY A 32 22.58 3.50 4.71
CA GLY A 32 23.52 2.70 3.90
C GLY A 32 23.11 2.46 2.45
N GLY A 33 21.83 2.66 2.11
CA GLY A 33 21.36 2.52 0.74
C GLY A 33 21.92 3.58 -0.23
N GLU A 34 22.19 4.80 0.25
CA GLU A 34 22.83 5.86 -0.57
C GLU A 34 24.18 5.39 -1.10
N GLU A 35 25.00 4.77 -0.26
CA GLU A 35 26.34 4.33 -0.62
C GLU A 35 26.32 3.27 -1.71
N LEU A 36 25.37 2.32 -1.63
CA LEU A 36 25.19 1.33 -2.68
C LEU A 36 24.81 1.97 -4.01
N ILE A 37 23.83 2.88 -4.00
CA ILE A 37 23.33 3.50 -5.24
C ILE A 37 24.38 4.40 -5.88
N ARG A 38 25.16 5.11 -5.05
CA ARG A 38 26.09 6.14 -5.52
C ARG A 38 27.47 5.59 -5.83
N TYR A 39 27.94 4.61 -5.07
CA TYR A 39 29.31 4.12 -5.14
C TYR A 39 29.42 2.61 -5.44
N GLY A 40 28.31 1.88 -5.46
CA GLY A 40 28.29 0.46 -5.82
C GLY A 40 28.78 -0.48 -4.72
N PHE A 41 28.97 0.01 -3.48
CA PHE A 41 29.36 -0.81 -2.33
C PHE A 41 28.42 -0.61 -1.14
N MET A 42 28.25 -1.65 -0.33
CA MET A 42 27.41 -1.64 0.87
C MET A 42 28.29 -1.63 2.12
N ASN A 43 28.38 -0.48 2.80
CA ASN A 43 29.06 -0.41 4.10
C ASN A 43 28.17 -0.98 5.21
N ASN A 44 26.86 -0.68 5.15
CA ASN A 44 25.86 -1.27 6.03
C ASN A 44 24.83 -2.10 5.26
N PRO A 45 25.05 -3.43 5.15
CA PRO A 45 24.15 -4.29 4.39
C PRO A 45 22.77 -4.40 5.02
N GLY A 46 22.64 -4.28 6.35
CA GLY A 46 21.36 -4.33 7.04
C GLY A 46 20.42 -3.18 6.63
N HIS A 47 20.92 -1.94 6.62
CA HIS A 47 20.12 -0.79 6.18
C HIS A 47 19.77 -0.83 4.71
N THR A 48 20.66 -1.36 3.88
CA THR A 48 20.42 -1.51 2.44
C THR A 48 19.34 -2.56 2.15
N ILE A 49 19.38 -3.71 2.84
CA ILE A 49 18.32 -4.72 2.73
C ILE A 49 16.98 -4.14 3.22
N LEU A 50 16.99 -3.43 4.35
CA LEU A 50 15.80 -2.76 4.88
C LEU A 50 15.20 -1.80 3.85
N MET A 51 16.03 -1.02 3.15
CA MET A 51 15.61 -0.10 2.09
C MET A 51 14.83 -0.84 0.99
N PHE A 52 15.41 -1.88 0.39
CA PHE A 52 14.78 -2.59 -0.72
C PHE A 52 13.53 -3.37 -0.32
N VAL A 53 13.58 -4.05 0.83
CA VAL A 53 12.41 -4.79 1.34
C VAL A 53 11.27 -3.82 1.64
N SER A 54 11.55 -2.72 2.31
CA SER A 54 10.54 -1.71 2.63
C SER A 54 9.99 -1.03 1.36
N ALA A 55 10.84 -0.77 0.36
CA ALA A 55 10.40 -0.25 -0.93
C ALA A 55 9.48 -1.23 -1.66
N GLY A 56 9.82 -2.52 -1.66
CA GLY A 56 8.99 -3.57 -2.24
C GLY A 56 7.62 -3.67 -1.56
N VAL A 57 7.61 -3.70 -0.22
CA VAL A 57 6.35 -3.72 0.56
C VAL A 57 5.52 -2.46 0.30
N PHE A 58 6.14 -1.28 0.21
CA PHE A 58 5.46 -0.04 -0.14
C PHE A 58 4.74 -0.15 -1.49
N ILE A 59 5.43 -0.60 -2.53
CA ILE A 59 4.88 -0.73 -3.89
C ILE A 59 3.71 -1.73 -3.90
N ILE A 60 3.87 -2.90 -3.28
CA ILE A 60 2.81 -3.91 -3.25
C ILE A 60 1.58 -3.38 -2.47
N SER A 61 1.81 -2.75 -1.32
CA SER A 61 0.74 -2.24 -0.46
C SER A 61 -0.04 -1.10 -1.11
N ILE A 62 0.65 -0.19 -1.82
CA ILE A 62 -0.03 0.94 -2.48
C ILE A 62 -0.82 0.46 -3.70
N LEU A 63 -0.28 -0.45 -4.51
CA LEU A 63 -0.97 -1.02 -5.67
C LEU A 63 -2.21 -1.82 -5.26
N THR A 64 -2.08 -2.67 -4.24
CA THR A 64 -3.22 -3.43 -3.70
C THR A 64 -4.26 -2.51 -3.07
N GLY A 65 -3.84 -1.46 -2.34
CA GLY A 65 -4.73 -0.44 -1.79
C GLY A 65 -5.56 0.28 -2.87
N PHE A 66 -4.94 0.69 -3.97
CA PHE A 66 -5.64 1.29 -5.11
C PHE A 66 -6.57 0.30 -5.81
N GLY A 67 -6.11 -0.94 -6.04
CA GLY A 67 -6.93 -1.99 -6.65
C GLY A 67 -8.19 -2.29 -5.83
N PHE A 68 -8.06 -2.47 -4.52
CA PHE A 68 -9.21 -2.67 -3.64
C PHE A 68 -10.13 -1.46 -3.59
N LYS A 69 -9.59 -0.23 -3.62
CA LYS A 69 -10.41 0.98 -3.65
C LYS A 69 -11.25 1.08 -4.94
N ALA A 70 -10.68 0.70 -6.08
CA ALA A 70 -11.42 0.66 -7.35
C ALA A 70 -12.53 -0.39 -7.31
N LEU A 71 -12.20 -1.63 -6.93
CA LEU A 71 -13.19 -2.71 -6.80
C LEU A 71 -14.32 -2.36 -5.82
N PHE A 72 -13.98 -1.73 -4.69
CA PHE A 72 -14.96 -1.29 -3.71
C PHE A 72 -15.95 -0.28 -4.30
N LYS A 73 -15.45 0.65 -5.11
CA LYS A 73 -16.28 1.66 -5.77
C LYS A 73 -17.26 1.00 -6.73
N ASP A 74 -16.77 0.10 -7.57
CA ASP A 74 -17.59 -0.62 -8.58
C ASP A 74 -18.68 -1.45 -7.90
N ILE A 75 -18.32 -2.23 -6.88
CA ILE A 75 -19.29 -3.04 -6.10
C ILE A 75 -20.35 -2.16 -5.43
N THR A 76 -19.95 -1.00 -4.90
CA THR A 76 -20.89 -0.08 -4.25
C THR A 76 -21.87 0.54 -5.25
N GLU A 77 -21.41 0.86 -6.46
CA GLU A 77 -22.26 1.37 -7.54
C GLU A 77 -23.24 0.30 -8.03
N GLU A 78 -22.78 -0.94 -8.25
CA GLU A 78 -23.65 -2.07 -8.61
C GLU A 78 -24.70 -2.38 -7.53
N LEU A 79 -24.30 -2.38 -6.25
CA LEU A 79 -25.22 -2.60 -5.13
C LEU A 79 -26.32 -1.53 -5.09
N LYS A 80 -25.96 -0.25 -5.26
CA LYS A 80 -26.94 0.85 -5.32
C LYS A 80 -27.90 0.70 -6.49
N TYR A 81 -27.39 0.30 -7.66
CA TYR A 81 -28.23 0.06 -8.83
C TYR A 81 -29.27 -1.04 -8.56
N ILE A 82 -28.84 -2.18 -8.01
CA ILE A 82 -29.74 -3.30 -7.68
C ILE A 82 -30.80 -2.88 -6.65
N ASP A 83 -30.41 -2.15 -5.61
CA ASP A 83 -31.35 -1.69 -4.56
C ASP A 83 -32.40 -0.74 -5.14
N SER A 84 -31.99 0.19 -6.00
CA SER A 84 -32.90 1.13 -6.69
C SER A 84 -33.89 0.43 -7.63
N LYS A 85 -33.47 -0.67 -8.26
CA LYS A 85 -34.33 -1.48 -9.16
C LYS A 85 -35.33 -2.33 -8.37
N LYS A 86 -35.02 -2.70 -7.12
CA LYS A 86 -35.89 -3.51 -6.26
C LYS A 86 -36.99 -2.70 -5.57
N GLN A 87 -36.83 -1.37 -5.49
CA GLN A 87 -37.83 -0.44 -4.95
C GLN A 87 -38.86 0.05 -5.98
N ASN A 88 -38.65 -0.21 -7.27
CA ASN A 88 -39.61 0.03 -8.36
C ASN A 88 -40.30 -1.28 -8.76
#